data_AF-A0A292SQ14-F1
#
_entry.id   AF-A0A292SQ14-F1
#
_cell.length_a   1.000
_cell.length_b   1.000
_cell.length_c   1.000
_cell.angle_alpha   90.00
_cell.angle_beta   90.00
_cell.angle_gamma   90.00
#
_symmetry.space_group_name_H-M   'P 1'
#
loop_
_entity.id
_entity.type
_entity.pdbx_description
1 polymer ?
#
loop_
_entity_poly.entity_id
_entity_poly.type
_entity_poly.pdbx_seq_one_letter_code
_entity_poly.pdbx_strand_id
1 'polypeptide(L)'
;MADTKEFKATGRRKTSIAVVKLVKGKGRVFINGKTMDAYLGNRPAMKILVYKPLALTENMENFDVKVKAVGGGICSQAGAIRHGISRA
;
A
#
# COMPACT_ATOMS: atom_id res chain seq x y z
N MET A 1 2.72 -20.69 -17.82
CA MET A 1 3.54 -20.22 -16.68
C MET A 1 2.62 -19.40 -15.78
N ALA A 2 2.65 -19.66 -14.47
CA ALA A 2 1.54 -19.50 -13.52
C ALA A 2 0.75 -18.18 -13.62
N ASP A 3 -0.58 -18.32 -13.75
CA ASP A 3 -1.60 -17.29 -13.64
C ASP A 3 -1.63 -16.77 -12.19
N THR A 4 -0.61 -16.00 -11.82
CA THR A 4 -0.54 -15.39 -10.50
C THR A 4 -1.51 -14.23 -10.56
N LYS A 5 -2.71 -14.41 -10.00
CA LYS A 5 -3.78 -13.41 -10.03
C LYS A 5 -3.33 -12.14 -9.30
N GLU A 6 -2.73 -11.22 -10.04
CA GLU A 6 -2.21 -9.94 -9.57
C GLU A 6 -3.35 -8.93 -9.55
N PHE A 7 -3.77 -8.52 -8.37
CA PHE A 7 -4.75 -7.44 -8.23
C PHE A 7 -4.02 -6.11 -8.30
N LYS A 8 -4.35 -5.30 -9.31
CA LYS A 8 -3.75 -3.98 -9.51
C LYS A 8 -4.79 -2.90 -9.30
N ALA A 9 -4.48 -1.93 -8.46
CA ALA A 9 -5.29 -0.73 -8.30
C ALA A 9 -4.44 0.52 -8.21
N THR A 10 -5.07 1.65 -8.48
CA THR A 10 -4.44 2.96 -8.37
C THR A 10 -5.20 3.81 -7.37
N GLY A 11 -4.49 4.35 -6.39
CA GLY A 11 -4.97 5.37 -5.48
C GLY A 11 -4.37 6.72 -5.82
N ARG A 12 -5.16 7.79 -5.69
CA ARG A 12 -4.73 9.17 -5.95
C ARG A 12 -5.20 10.05 -4.79
N ARG A 13 -4.36 10.98 -4.33
CA ARG A 13 -4.72 11.97 -3.32
C ARG A 13 -3.89 13.23 -3.49
N LYS A 14 -4.56 14.38 -3.62
CA LYS A 14 -3.90 15.66 -3.96
C LYS A 14 -3.06 15.48 -5.23
N THR A 15 -1.75 15.70 -5.15
CA THR A 15 -0.77 15.51 -6.24
C THR A 15 -0.02 14.18 -6.17
N SER A 16 -0.40 13.28 -5.24
CA SER A 16 0.24 11.97 -5.07
C SER A 16 -0.53 10.86 -5.77
N ILE A 17 0.20 10.00 -6.48
CA ILE A 17 -0.31 8.81 -7.17
C ILE A 17 0.37 7.58 -6.57
N ALA A 18 -0.43 6.58 -6.19
CA ALA A 18 0.04 5.31 -5.67
C ALA A 18 -0.53 4.17 -6.52
N VAL A 19 0.34 3.39 -7.16
CA VAL A 19 -0.02 2.16 -7.87
C VAL A 19 0.26 0.98 -6.95
N VAL A 20 -0.79 0.27 -6.57
CA VAL A 20 -0.76 -0.86 -5.66
C VAL A 20 -0.89 -2.15 -6.46
N LYS A 21 -0.02 -3.12 -6.16
CA LYS A 21 -0.10 -4.49 -6.62
C LYS A 21 -0.23 -5.40 -5.42
N LEU A 22 -1.33 -6.16 -5.39
CA LEU A 22 -1.64 -7.17 -4.40
C LEU A 22 -1.32 -8.54 -4.99
N VAL A 23 -0.48 -9.27 -4.27
CA VAL A 23 -0.03 -10.62 -4.61
C VAL A 23 -0.35 -11.51 -3.42
N LYS A 24 -0.87 -12.72 -3.64
CA LYS A 24 -1.05 -13.68 -2.53
C LYS A 24 0.31 -13.98 -1.90
N GLY A 25 0.42 -13.82 -0.58
CA GLY A 25 1.72 -13.75 0.11
C GLY A 25 1.62 -13.89 1.62
N LYS A 26 2.60 -13.31 2.35
CA LYS A 26 2.78 -13.44 3.80
C LYS A 26 2.55 -12.11 4.55
N GLY A 27 1.79 -11.18 3.97
CA GLY A 27 1.47 -9.90 4.62
C GLY A 27 2.54 -8.81 4.54
N ARG A 28 3.49 -8.92 3.62
CA ARG A 28 4.60 -7.96 3.53
C ARG A 28 4.20 -6.73 2.72
N VAL A 29 4.41 -5.54 3.29
CA VAL A 29 4.14 -4.27 2.63
C VAL A 29 5.45 -3.59 2.22
N PHE A 30 5.61 -3.35 0.92
CA PHE A 30 6.76 -2.66 0.34
C PHE A 30 6.31 -1.39 -0.39
N ILE A 31 7.00 -0.28 -0.12
CA ILE A 31 6.75 1.03 -0.76
C ILE A 31 8.03 1.48 -1.45
N ASN A 32 8.01 1.63 -2.78
CA ASN A 32 9.17 2.02 -3.59
C ASN A 32 10.44 1.17 -3.29
N GLY A 33 10.26 -0.13 -3.05
CA GLY A 33 11.37 -1.06 -2.72
C GLY A 33 11.89 -0.95 -1.28
N LYS A 34 11.31 -0.09 -0.44
CA LYS A 34 11.63 0.03 0.99
C LYS A 34 10.51 -0.59 1.83
N THR A 35 10.84 -0.98 3.07
CA THR A 35 9.83 -1.38 4.05
C THR A 35 8.98 -0.17 4.45
N MET A 36 7.76 -0.44 4.93
CA MET A 36 6.83 0.59 5.35
C MET A 36 7.42 1.54 6.40
N ASP A 37 8.16 0.98 7.37
CA ASP A 37 8.92 1.73 8.38
C ASP A 37 10.00 2.64 7.78
N ALA A 38 10.80 2.12 6.85
CA ALA A 38 11.86 2.89 6.23
C ALA A 38 11.34 4.02 5.32
N TYR A 39 10.13 3.86 4.74
CA TYR A 39 9.54 4.86 3.85
C TYR A 39 8.75 5.94 4.59
N LEU A 40 7.92 5.55 5.55
CA LEU A 40 7.07 6.49 6.30
C LEU A 40 7.79 7.13 7.51
N GLY A 41 8.91 6.54 7.93
CA GLY A 41 9.71 6.97 9.08
C GLY A 41 8.98 6.78 10.41
N ASN A 42 9.36 7.58 11.42
CA ASN A 42 8.81 7.49 12.78
C ASN A 42 7.43 8.17 12.93
N ARG A 43 6.54 7.94 11.97
CA ARG A 43 5.21 8.56 11.93
C ARG A 43 4.11 7.50 12.10
N PRO A 44 3.70 7.17 13.34
CA PRO A 44 2.78 6.07 13.62
C PRO A 44 1.40 6.28 12.98
N ALA A 45 0.91 7.52 12.95
CA ALA A 45 -0.40 7.85 12.38
C ALA A 45 -0.54 7.42 10.90
N MET A 46 0.51 7.62 10.09
CA MET A 46 0.45 7.25 8.66
C MET A 46 0.54 5.73 8.46
N LYS A 47 1.24 5.01 9.35
CA LYS A 47 1.28 3.55 9.30
C LYS A 47 -0.11 2.95 9.55
N ILE A 48 -0.77 3.41 10.60
CA ILE A 48 -2.15 2.99 10.95
C ILE A 48 -3.08 3.25 9.78
N LEU A 49 -2.93 4.39 9.10
CA LEU A 49 -3.79 4.79 7.99
C LEU A 49 -3.65 3.85 6.77
N VAL A 50 -2.45 3.33 6.51
CA VAL A 50 -2.18 2.36 5.43
C VAL A 50 -2.65 0.95 5.81
N TYR A 51 -2.52 0.54 7.08
CA TYR A 51 -2.97 -0.76 7.55
C TYR A 51 -4.49 -0.87 7.74
N LYS A 52 -5.19 0.24 7.99
CA LYS A 52 -6.63 0.27 8.23
C LYS A 52 -7.47 -0.58 7.24
N PRO A 53 -7.29 -0.50 5.91
CA PRO A 53 -8.03 -1.34 4.98
C PRO A 53 -7.68 -2.84 5.05
N LEU A 54 -6.42 -3.18 5.33
CA LEU A 54 -5.99 -4.57 5.52
C LEU A 54 -6.54 -5.16 6.83
N ALA A 55 -6.59 -4.35 7.89
CA ALA A 55 -7.18 -4.73 9.17
C ALA A 55 -8.69 -4.97 9.07
N LEU A 56 -9.41 -4.11 8.32
CA LEU A 56 -10.86 -4.25 8.14
C LEU A 56 -11.28 -5.49 7.35
N THR A 57 -10.40 -5.99 6.49
CA THR A 57 -10.68 -7.14 5.62
C THR A 57 -10.04 -8.44 6.14
N GLU A 58 -9.40 -8.40 7.31
CA GLU A 58 -8.66 -9.50 7.94
C GLU A 58 -7.63 -10.17 7.00
N ASN A 59 -7.24 -9.49 5.93
CA ASN A 59 -6.37 -9.99 4.87
C ASN A 59 -4.91 -9.58 5.07
N MET A 60 -4.56 -9.15 6.27
CA MET A 60 -3.22 -8.63 6.58
C MET A 60 -2.13 -9.69 6.39
N GLU A 61 -2.45 -10.97 6.57
CA GLU A 61 -1.48 -12.08 6.48
C GLU A 61 -1.52 -12.79 5.12
N ASN A 62 -2.60 -12.62 4.35
CA ASN A 62 -2.87 -13.38 3.13
C ASN A 62 -2.25 -12.76 1.87
N PHE A 63 -1.93 -11.47 1.90
CA PHE A 63 -1.46 -10.75 0.71
C PHE A 63 -0.22 -9.90 0.98
N ASP A 64 0.75 -10.03 0.08
CA ASP A 64 1.86 -9.08 -0.02
C ASP A 64 1.43 -7.88 -0.86
N VAL A 65 1.74 -6.69 -0.36
CA VAL A 65 1.38 -5.42 -0.98
C VAL A 65 2.64 -4.74 -1.50
N LYS A 66 2.75 -4.58 -2.82
CA LYS A 66 3.81 -3.82 -3.46
C LYS A 66 3.24 -2.51 -3.99
N VAL A 67 3.80 -1.40 -3.52
CA VAL A 67 3.31 -0.07 -3.86
C VAL A 67 4.40 0.75 -4.51
N LYS A 68 4.07 1.38 -5.64
CA LYS A 68 4.85 2.47 -6.23
C LYS A 68 4.13 3.78 -5.98
N ALA A 69 4.73 4.67 -5.20
CA ALA A 69 4.15 5.96 -4.86
C ALA A 69 5.02 7.09 -5.44
N VAL A 70 4.41 8.03 -6.15
CA VAL A 70 5.08 9.16 -6.79
C VAL A 70 4.29 10.46 -6.56
N GLY A 71 5.02 11.57 -6.45
CA GLY A 71 4.46 12.93 -6.30
C GLY A 71 3.98 13.28 -4.90
N GLY A 72 3.81 14.58 -4.64
CA GLY A 72 3.39 15.14 -3.35
C GLY A 72 4.34 14.83 -2.19
N GLY A 73 3.81 14.82 -0.96
CA GLY A 73 4.57 14.50 0.26
C GLY A 73 4.13 13.18 0.92
N ILE A 74 4.84 12.74 1.96
CA ILE A 74 4.61 11.45 2.63
C ILE A 74 3.16 11.30 3.13
N CYS A 75 2.56 12.38 3.61
CA CYS A 75 1.19 12.36 4.15
C CYS A 75 0.12 12.21 3.06
N SER A 76 0.30 12.88 1.90
CA SER A 76 -0.59 12.68 0.75
C SER A 76 -0.40 11.30 0.13
N GLN A 77 0.85 10.82 0.05
CA GLN A 77 1.16 9.48 -0.42
C GLN A 77 0.53 8.40 0.46
N ALA A 78 0.63 8.47 1.80
CA ALA A 78 -0.01 7.50 2.70
C ALA A 78 -1.52 7.37 2.46
N GLY A 79 -2.21 8.50 2.23
CA GLY A 79 -3.63 8.50 1.89
C GLY A 79 -3.93 7.91 0.51
N ALA A 80 -3.07 8.17 -0.49
CA ALA A 80 -3.19 7.55 -1.81
C ALA A 80 -2.97 6.03 -1.73
N ILE A 81 -2.00 5.57 -0.94
CA ILE A 81 -1.72 4.15 -0.70
C ILE A 81 -2.93 3.47 -0.07
N ARG A 82 -3.50 4.05 1.00
CA ARG A 82 -4.73 3.54 1.63
C ARG A 82 -5.84 3.34 0.60
N HIS A 83 -6.08 4.37 -0.22
CA HIS A 83 -7.13 4.32 -1.24
C HIS A 83 -6.84 3.27 -2.32
N GLY A 84 -5.57 3.10 -2.70
CA GLY A 84 -5.15 2.06 -3.64
C GLY A 84 -5.36 0.65 -3.09
N ILE A 85 -5.04 0.42 -1.82
CA ILE A 85 -5.27 -0.87 -1.14
C ILE A 85 -6.76 -1.19 -1.04
N SER A 86 -7.61 -0.22 -0.73
CA SER A 86 -9.06 -0.44 -0.67
C SER A 86 -9.72 -0.75 -2.02
N ARG A 87 -9.04 -0.45 -3.15
CA ARG A 87 -9.59 -0.64 -4.50
C ARG A 87 -9.12 -1.92 -5.19
N ALA A 88 -8.03 -2.53 -4.71
CA ALA A 88 -7.51 -3.78 -5.26
C ALA A 88 -8.00 -4.96 -4.42
#